data_AF-A0A3R8JQ85-F1
#
_entry.id   AF-A0A3R8JQ85-F1
#
_cell.length_a   1.000
_cell.length_b   1.000
_cell.length_c   1.000
_cell.angle_alpha   90.00
_cell.angle_beta   90.00
_cell.angle_gamma   90.00
#
_symmetry.space_group_name_H-M   'P 1'
#
loop_
_entity.id
_entity.type
_entity.pdbx_description
1 polymer ?
#
loop_
_entity_poly.entity_id
_entity_poly.type
_entity_poly.pdbx_seq_one_letter_code
_entity_poly.pdbx_strand_id
1 'polypeptide(L)'
;MNEYDYLKFRINEIVNSTDKKKRKLVLYPFGKQGMQIKQILNWQYGIEEAFIIDDGLYHLNSSIKPLEYLKNIDTSQYIFVITSDNLKYWDEIRSNIRKYVKNENIIDMYSFKPLTYSNVRTASLELAAREVYDKNIGGGMCRSGSVSGKFCITY
;
A
#
# COMPACT_ATOMS: atom_id res chain seq x y z
N MET A 1 22.72 -2.07 -0.18
CA MET A 1 21.86 -1.99 -1.37
C MET A 1 21.29 -0.59 -1.43
N ASN A 2 21.46 0.13 -2.55
CA ASN A 2 20.88 1.48 -2.66
C ASN A 2 19.36 1.36 -2.94
N GLU A 3 18.63 2.48 -2.82
CA GLU A 3 17.18 2.53 -3.00
C GLU A 3 16.73 2.03 -4.37
N TYR A 4 17.49 2.34 -5.41
CA TYR A 4 17.19 1.95 -6.79
C TYR A 4 17.31 0.44 -7.01
N ASP A 5 18.35 -0.19 -6.47
CA ASP A 5 18.56 -1.63 -6.52
C ASP A 5 17.44 -2.37 -5.76
N TYR A 6 17.02 -1.82 -4.60
CA TYR A 6 15.87 -2.35 -3.86
C TYR A 6 14.59 -2.30 -4.69
N LEU A 7 14.28 -1.15 -5.29
CA LEU A 7 13.10 -0.98 -6.13
C LEU A 7 13.13 -1.94 -7.33
N LYS A 8 14.28 -2.06 -7.99
CA LYS A 8 14.45 -2.97 -9.13
C LYS A 8 14.24 -4.43 -8.71
N PHE A 9 14.81 -4.86 -7.58
CA PHE A 9 14.60 -6.20 -7.04
C PHE A 9 13.11 -6.45 -6.77
N ARG A 10 12.42 -5.53 -6.07
CA ARG A 10 10.99 -5.66 -5.77
C ARG A 10 10.11 -5.65 -7.03
N ILE A 11 10.42 -4.79 -8.00
CA ILE A 11 9.69 -4.74 -9.28
C ILE A 11 9.89 -6.06 -10.04
N ASN A 12 11.10 -6.62 -10.04
CA ASN A 12 11.37 -7.90 -10.67
C ASN A 12 10.50 -9.03 -10.07
N GLU A 13 10.38 -9.08 -8.75
CA GLU A 13 9.48 -10.03 -8.06
C GLU A 13 8.02 -9.84 -8.49
N ILE A 14 7.56 -8.59 -8.61
CA ILE A 14 6.20 -8.27 -9.05
C ILE A 14 5.98 -8.72 -10.50
N VAL A 15 6.87 -8.36 -11.41
CA VAL A 15 6.77 -8.70 -12.82
C VAL A 15 6.77 -10.22 -13.01
N ASN A 16 7.60 -10.95 -12.27
CA ASN A 16 7.67 -12.42 -12.36
C ASN A 16 6.49 -13.14 -11.68
N SER A 17 5.92 -12.56 -10.61
CA SER A 17 4.75 -13.11 -9.92
C SER A 17 3.42 -12.74 -10.56
N THR A 18 3.40 -11.69 -11.39
CA THR A 18 2.22 -11.31 -12.18
C THR A 18 2.10 -12.25 -13.37
N ASP A 19 1.62 -13.46 -13.07
CA ASP A 19 1.34 -14.51 -14.06
C ASP A 19 0.32 -14.02 -15.11
N LYS A 20 0.34 -14.62 -16.31
CA LYS A 20 -0.25 -14.24 -17.63
C LYS A 20 -1.72 -13.74 -17.70
N LYS A 21 -2.39 -13.45 -16.59
CA LYS A 21 -3.77 -12.94 -16.50
C LYS A 21 -4.02 -11.56 -17.14
N LYS A 22 -3.05 -10.94 -17.84
CA LYS A 22 -3.18 -9.63 -18.50
C LYS A 22 -3.68 -8.49 -17.60
N ARG A 23 -3.62 -8.67 -16.28
CA ARG A 23 -4.08 -7.64 -15.33
C ARG A 23 -3.12 -6.48 -15.39
N LYS A 24 -3.66 -5.29 -15.62
CA LYS A 24 -2.84 -4.09 -15.80
C LYS A 24 -2.48 -3.49 -14.43
N LEU A 25 -1.30 -2.92 -14.33
CA LEU A 25 -0.83 -2.29 -13.09
C LEU A 25 -1.47 -0.92 -12.92
N VAL A 26 -1.74 -0.53 -11.68
CA VAL A 26 -2.19 0.82 -11.30
C VAL A 26 -1.29 1.30 -10.17
N LEU A 27 -0.79 2.54 -10.28
CA LEU A 27 0.09 3.12 -9.26
C LEU A 27 -0.70 4.00 -8.29
N TYR A 28 -0.47 3.85 -6.99
CA TYR A 28 -1.14 4.63 -5.94
C TYR A 28 -0.29 4.73 -4.66
N PRO A 29 -0.16 5.89 -4.01
CA PRO A 29 -0.30 7.24 -4.53
C PRO A 29 0.93 7.66 -5.35
N PHE A 30 0.78 8.64 -6.24
CA PHE A 30 1.78 8.99 -7.25
C PHE A 30 2.77 10.08 -6.80
N GLY A 31 3.47 9.83 -5.70
CA GLY A 31 4.58 10.69 -5.24
C GLY A 31 5.91 10.40 -5.96
N LYS A 32 7.02 10.88 -5.36
CA LYS A 32 8.41 10.65 -5.83
C LYS A 32 8.68 9.17 -6.15
N GLN A 33 8.35 8.29 -5.21
CA GLN A 33 8.53 6.85 -5.35
C GLN A 33 7.68 6.27 -6.49
N GLY A 34 6.43 6.73 -6.65
CA GLY A 34 5.55 6.36 -7.76
C GLY A 34 6.14 6.73 -9.12
N MET A 35 6.74 7.92 -9.24
CA MET A 35 7.43 8.35 -10.46
C MET A 35 8.64 7.48 -10.78
N GLN A 36 9.46 7.13 -9.79
CA GLN A 36 10.62 6.26 -9.97
C GLN A 36 10.21 4.84 -10.39
N ILE A 37 9.18 4.28 -9.74
CA ILE A 37 8.63 2.96 -10.09
C ILE A 37 8.07 2.97 -11.51
N LYS A 38 7.33 4.02 -11.90
CA LYS A 38 6.86 4.19 -13.29
C LYS A 38 8.02 4.23 -14.28
N GLN A 39 9.08 4.99 -13.99
CA GLN A 39 10.25 5.05 -14.87
C GLN A 39 10.90 3.67 -15.04
N ILE A 40 11.07 2.91 -13.96
CA ILE A 40 11.65 1.56 -14.04
C ILE A 40 10.72 0.63 -14.85
N LEU A 41 9.43 0.58 -14.53
CA LEU A 41 8.45 -0.25 -15.24
C LEU A 41 8.40 0.05 -16.73
N ASN A 42 8.25 1.33 -17.10
CA ASN A 42 8.08 1.72 -18.49
C ASN A 42 9.40 1.58 -19.28
N TRP A 43 10.53 2.04 -18.75
CA TRP A 43 11.77 2.09 -19.53
C TRP A 43 12.56 0.78 -19.52
N GLN A 44 12.54 0.01 -18.42
CA GLN A 44 13.31 -1.23 -18.34
C GLN A 44 12.47 -2.46 -18.70
N TYR A 45 11.20 -2.46 -18.32
CA TYR A 45 10.33 -3.63 -18.52
C TYR A 45 9.34 -3.45 -19.67
N GLY A 46 9.19 -2.23 -20.22
CA GLY A 46 8.20 -1.95 -21.26
C GLY A 46 6.75 -2.11 -20.79
N ILE A 47 6.53 -2.07 -19.47
CA ILE A 47 5.22 -2.28 -18.85
C ILE A 47 4.65 -0.91 -18.49
N GLU A 48 3.62 -0.49 -19.21
CA GLU A 48 2.89 0.72 -18.87
C GLU A 48 1.76 0.42 -17.88
N GLU A 49 1.59 1.32 -16.90
CA GLU A 49 0.45 1.28 -16.01
C GLU A 49 -0.85 1.62 -16.76
N ALA A 50 -1.97 1.06 -16.32
CA ALA A 50 -3.29 1.33 -16.89
C ALA A 50 -3.72 2.78 -16.66
N PHE A 51 -3.50 3.25 -15.44
CA PHE A 51 -3.74 4.60 -14.97
C PHE A 51 -3.05 4.79 -13.61
N ILE A 52 -3.06 6.02 -13.15
CA ILE A 52 -2.43 6.47 -11.91
C ILE A 52 -3.52 7.05 -11.01
N ILE A 53 -3.41 6.79 -9.71
CA ILE A 53 -4.30 7.36 -8.68
C ILE A 53 -3.49 8.23 -7.73
N ASP A 54 -3.92 9.46 -7.53
CA ASP A 54 -3.38 10.36 -6.49
C ASP A 54 -4.36 11.50 -6.23
N ASP A 55 -4.79 11.65 -4.98
CA ASP A 55 -5.76 12.68 -4.61
C ASP A 55 -5.15 14.09 -4.58
N GLY A 56 -3.83 14.23 -4.46
CA GLY A 56 -3.14 15.52 -4.49
C GLY A 56 -2.85 16.00 -5.92
N LEU A 57 -2.28 15.13 -6.75
CA LEU A 57 -1.85 15.46 -8.11
C LEU A 57 -2.98 15.44 -9.14
N TYR A 58 -4.10 14.76 -8.87
CA TYR A 58 -5.29 14.76 -9.73
C TYR A 58 -5.73 16.19 -10.12
N HIS A 59 -5.66 17.14 -9.18
CA HIS A 59 -6.02 18.53 -9.42
C HIS A 59 -5.11 19.25 -10.42
N LEU A 60 -3.87 18.76 -10.61
CA LEU A 60 -2.86 19.35 -11.48
C LEU A 60 -2.76 18.61 -12.83
N ASN A 61 -3.17 17.34 -12.89
CA ASN A 61 -3.05 16.51 -14.08
C ASN A 61 -4.27 15.60 -14.24
N SER A 62 -5.09 15.87 -15.26
CA SER A 62 -6.34 15.16 -15.53
C SER A 62 -6.18 13.68 -15.95
N SER A 63 -4.97 13.26 -16.31
CA SER A 63 -4.64 11.84 -16.55
C SER A 63 -4.57 11.04 -15.25
N ILE A 64 -4.28 11.70 -14.12
CA ILE A 64 -4.29 11.11 -12.78
C ILE A 64 -5.74 11.12 -12.26
N LYS A 65 -6.16 10.02 -11.62
CA LYS A 65 -7.51 9.87 -11.09
C LYS A 65 -7.51 10.04 -9.57
N PRO A 66 -8.59 10.60 -8.98
CA PRO A 66 -8.76 10.56 -7.54
C PRO A 66 -9.10 9.14 -7.10
N LEU A 67 -8.86 8.79 -5.83
CA LEU A 67 -9.15 7.47 -5.29
C LEU A 67 -10.64 7.10 -5.43
N GLU A 68 -11.53 8.09 -5.35
CA GLU A 68 -12.96 7.87 -5.52
C GLU A 68 -13.36 7.34 -6.89
N TYR A 69 -12.51 7.51 -7.91
CA TYR A 69 -12.71 6.92 -9.24
C TYR A 69 -12.90 5.40 -9.17
N LEU A 70 -12.30 4.73 -8.17
CA LEU A 70 -12.40 3.28 -7.98
C LEU A 70 -13.81 2.78 -7.71
N LYS A 71 -14.74 3.64 -7.26
CA LYS A 71 -16.15 3.28 -7.08
C LYS A 71 -16.83 2.93 -8.41
N ASN A 72 -16.29 3.41 -9.53
CA ASN A 72 -16.93 3.38 -10.84
C ASN A 72 -16.32 2.34 -11.80
N ILE A 73 -15.39 1.50 -11.34
CA ILE A 73 -14.70 0.53 -12.19
C ILE A 73 -14.65 -0.85 -11.54
N ASP A 74 -14.46 -1.89 -12.36
CA ASP A 74 -14.17 -3.24 -11.87
C ASP A 74 -12.70 -3.35 -11.44
N THR A 75 -12.46 -3.23 -10.13
CA THR A 75 -11.11 -3.29 -9.54
C THR A 75 -10.47 -4.68 -9.65
N SER A 76 -11.21 -5.74 -9.99
CA SER A 76 -10.67 -7.10 -10.09
C SER A 76 -9.75 -7.31 -11.30
N GLN A 77 -9.83 -6.44 -12.30
CA GLN A 77 -9.05 -6.50 -13.54
C GLN A 77 -7.64 -5.89 -13.40
N TYR A 78 -7.34 -5.29 -12.25
CA TYR A 78 -6.13 -4.52 -12.02
C TYR A 78 -5.35 -5.04 -10.83
N ILE A 79 -4.05 -4.76 -10.84
CA ILE A 79 -3.18 -4.90 -9.68
C ILE A 79 -2.75 -3.50 -9.24
N PHE A 80 -3.06 -3.16 -7.99
CA PHE A 80 -2.78 -1.86 -7.42
C PHE A 80 -1.48 -1.91 -6.64
N VAL A 81 -0.50 -1.14 -7.07
CA VAL A 81 0.82 -1.05 -6.46
C VAL A 81 0.84 0.14 -5.52
N ILE A 82 0.96 -0.12 -4.21
CA ILE A 82 1.18 0.91 -3.21
C ILE A 82 2.63 1.38 -3.31
N THR A 83 2.80 2.65 -3.67
CA THR A 83 4.12 3.24 -3.96
C THR A 83 4.61 4.21 -2.89
N SER A 84 3.92 4.36 -1.75
CA SER A 84 4.33 5.32 -0.71
C SER A 84 5.04 4.68 0.46
N ASP A 85 6.19 5.26 0.80
CA ASP A 85 6.98 5.02 2.00
C ASP A 85 6.67 6.01 3.14
N ASN A 86 5.72 6.93 2.95
CA ASN A 86 5.48 8.04 3.87
C ASN A 86 4.86 7.56 5.19
N LEU A 87 5.66 7.63 6.27
CA LEU A 87 5.28 7.15 7.60
C LEU A 87 4.09 7.89 8.21
N LYS A 88 3.96 9.19 7.92
CA LYS A 88 2.89 10.03 8.46
C LYS A 88 1.51 9.56 7.97
N TYR A 89 1.42 9.18 6.70
CA TYR A 89 0.17 8.77 6.05
C TYR A 89 0.10 7.25 5.81
N TRP A 90 0.99 6.48 6.43
CA TRP A 90 1.19 5.07 6.12
C TRP A 90 -0.07 4.22 6.27
N ASP A 91 -0.70 4.32 7.44
CA ASP A 91 -1.90 3.55 7.79
C ASP A 91 -3.11 4.06 7.01
N GLU A 92 -3.18 5.37 6.79
CA GLU A 92 -4.24 6.02 6.03
C GLU A 92 -4.25 5.57 4.58
N ILE A 93 -3.11 5.61 3.88
CA ILE A 93 -2.98 5.20 2.47
C ILE A 93 -3.48 3.76 2.29
N ARG A 94 -3.05 2.84 3.16
CA ARG A 94 -3.43 1.41 3.11
C ARG A 94 -4.88 1.19 3.46
N SER A 95 -5.38 1.87 4.49
CA SER A 95 -6.79 1.81 4.89
C SER A 95 -7.70 2.33 3.79
N ASN A 96 -7.31 3.43 3.12
CA ASN A 96 -8.10 4.08 2.09
C ASN A 96 -8.26 3.22 0.84
N ILE A 97 -7.20 2.61 0.32
CA ILE A 97 -7.32 1.75 -0.87
C ILE A 97 -8.11 0.46 -0.59
N ARG A 98 -7.97 -0.11 0.62
CA ARG A 98 -8.69 -1.33 1.04
C ARG A 98 -10.20 -1.16 1.11
N LYS A 99 -10.71 0.07 1.12
CA LYS A 99 -12.17 0.35 0.99
C LYS A 99 -12.71 -0.01 -0.39
N TYR A 100 -11.85 -0.05 -1.41
CA TYR A 100 -12.24 -0.22 -2.81
C TYR A 100 -11.65 -1.48 -3.45
N VAL A 101 -10.50 -1.93 -2.97
CA VAL A 101 -9.71 -3.00 -3.59
C VAL A 101 -9.50 -4.14 -2.60
N LYS A 102 -9.74 -5.38 -3.05
CA LYS A 102 -9.43 -6.59 -2.29
C LYS A 102 -7.92 -6.75 -2.10
N ASN A 103 -7.50 -7.24 -0.92
CA ASN A 103 -6.08 -7.41 -0.58
C ASN A 103 -5.31 -8.26 -1.60
N GLU A 104 -5.94 -9.26 -2.23
CA GLU A 104 -5.33 -10.11 -3.26
C GLU A 104 -4.90 -9.36 -4.54
N ASN A 105 -5.44 -8.15 -4.76
CA ASN A 105 -5.13 -7.29 -5.90
C ASN A 105 -4.24 -6.10 -5.49
N ILE A 106 -3.74 -6.08 -4.26
CA ILE A 106 -2.87 -5.02 -3.75
C ILE A 106 -1.46 -5.58 -3.59
N ILE A 107 -0.49 -4.88 -4.16
CA ILE A 107 0.93 -5.12 -3.93
C ILE A 107 1.51 -3.91 -3.22
N ASP A 108 2.12 -4.13 -2.06
CA ASP A 108 2.72 -3.06 -1.27
C ASP A 108 4.25 -3.07 -1.38
N MET A 109 4.79 -2.07 -2.07
CA MET A 109 6.25 -1.91 -2.26
C MET A 109 6.98 -1.68 -0.94
N TYR A 110 6.25 -1.16 0.04
CA TYR A 110 6.74 -0.84 1.37
C TYR A 110 5.78 -1.52 2.34
N SER A 111 5.73 -2.84 2.42
CA SER A 111 4.78 -3.53 3.31
C SER A 111 5.13 -3.40 4.80
N PHE A 112 6.38 -3.08 5.11
CA PHE A 112 6.89 -2.97 6.47
C PHE A 112 7.02 -1.52 6.87
N LYS A 113 6.16 -1.07 7.79
CA LYS A 113 6.28 0.27 8.38
C LYS A 113 7.52 0.27 9.28
N PRO A 114 8.59 1.02 8.99
CA PRO A 114 9.76 1.03 9.84
C PRO A 114 9.37 1.47 11.26
N LEU A 115 9.97 0.79 12.22
CA LEU A 115 9.79 1.04 13.65
C LEU A 115 10.56 2.31 14.01
N THR A 116 9.92 3.48 13.90
CA THR A 116 10.51 4.74 14.34
C THR A 116 10.27 4.91 15.83
N TYR A 117 11.26 4.61 16.68
CA TYR A 117 11.11 4.80 18.12
C TYR A 117 12.18 5.69 18.72
N SER A 118 11.69 6.66 19.49
CA SER A 118 12.43 7.27 20.59
C SER A 118 12.34 6.43 21.88
N ASN A 119 11.37 5.53 22.01
CA ASN A 119 11.10 4.73 23.21
C ASN A 119 10.82 3.25 22.89
N VAL A 120 11.63 2.37 23.49
CA VAL A 120 11.64 0.91 23.29
C VAL A 120 10.29 0.24 23.64
N ARG A 121 9.54 0.76 24.61
CA ARG A 121 8.26 0.13 25.02
C ARG A 121 7.18 0.23 23.95
N THR A 122 7.07 1.39 23.31
CA THR A 122 6.12 1.60 22.22
C THR A 122 6.49 0.72 21.02
N ALA A 123 7.80 0.46 20.83
CA ALA A 123 8.31 -0.47 19.83
C ALA A 123 7.79 -1.87 20.02
N SER A 124 7.97 -2.42 21.23
CA SER A 124 7.55 -3.78 21.54
C SER A 124 6.04 -3.97 21.40
N LEU A 125 5.24 -2.97 21.81
CA LEU A 125 3.78 -3.01 21.69
C LEU A 125 3.31 -3.03 20.23
N GLU A 126 3.90 -2.21 19.37
CA GLU A 126 3.50 -2.17 17.95
C GLU A 126 3.98 -3.40 17.18
N LEU A 127 5.14 -3.95 17.54
CA LEU A 127 5.64 -5.22 17.01
C LEU A 127 4.70 -6.37 17.35
N ALA A 128 4.30 -6.47 18.62
CA ALA A 128 3.33 -7.45 19.08
C ALA A 128 1.97 -7.28 18.38
N ALA A 129 1.49 -6.03 18.25
CA ALA A 129 0.23 -5.76 17.56
C ALA A 129 0.27 -6.20 16.09
N ARG A 130 1.36 -5.89 15.37
CA ARG A 130 1.53 -6.31 13.97
C ARG A 130 1.54 -7.82 13.82
N GLU A 131 2.26 -8.51 14.69
CA GLU A 131 2.36 -9.97 14.63
C GLU A 131 0.99 -10.64 14.85
N VAL A 132 0.14 -10.06 15.69
CA VAL A 132 -1.26 -10.49 15.87
C VAL A 132 -2.10 -10.27 14.60
N TYR A 133 -1.99 -9.08 13.99
CA TYR A 133 -2.70 -8.76 12.74
C TYR A 133 -2.27 -9.63 11.56
N ASP A 134 -0.96 -9.82 11.37
CA ASP A 134 -0.42 -10.59 10.24
C ASP A 134 -0.72 -12.08 10.35
N LYS A 135 -0.76 -12.63 11.58
CA LYS A 135 -1.07 -14.04 11.81
C LYS A 135 -2.57 -14.34 11.85
N ASN A 136 -3.43 -13.34 11.63
CA ASN A 136 -4.89 -13.50 11.65
C ASN A 136 -5.38 -14.22 12.93
N ILE A 137 -4.67 -14.01 14.05
CA ILE A 137 -5.05 -14.59 15.33
C ILE A 137 -6.32 -13.86 15.73
N GLY A 138 -7.46 -14.54 15.62
CA GLY A 138 -8.77 -13.99 15.93
C GLY A 138 -8.87 -13.54 17.39
N GLY A 139 -8.39 -12.34 17.69
CA GLY A 139 -8.72 -11.62 18.90
C GLY A 139 -10.12 -11.07 18.72
N GLY A 140 -11.07 -11.56 19.52
CA GLY A 140 -12.46 -11.11 19.48
C GLY A 140 -12.54 -9.59 19.51
N MET A 141 -12.99 -9.01 18.39
CA MET A 141 -13.31 -7.58 18.33
C MET A 141 -14.47 -7.30 19.28
N CYS A 142 -14.19 -6.70 20.44
CA CYS A 142 -15.21 -5.91 21.12
C CYS A 142 -15.42 -4.62 20.33
N ARG A 143 -16.42 -4.65 19.42
CA ARG A 143 -17.08 -3.43 18.94
C ARG A 143 -17.87 -2.82 20.10
N SER A 144 -17.28 -1.86 20.80
CA SER A 144 -18.06 -0.84 21.51
C SER A 144 -17.26 0.46 21.47
N GLY A 145 -17.79 1.44 20.73
CA GLY A 145 -17.13 2.72 20.54
C GLY A 145 -16.76 3.37 21.86
N SER A 146 -15.50 3.76 22.01
CA SER A 146 -15.08 4.79 22.95
C SER A 146 -13.80 5.40 22.42
N VAL A 147 -13.89 6.69 22.11
CA VAL A 147 -12.74 7.60 22.01
C VAL A 147 -11.87 7.44 23.28
N SER A 148 -10.55 7.58 23.10
CA SER A 148 -9.48 7.57 24.13
C SER A 148 -8.86 6.20 24.49
N GLY A 149 -7.84 5.82 23.71
CA GLY A 149 -6.53 5.43 24.24
C GLY A 149 -6.40 4.33 25.30
N LYS A 150 -7.26 3.31 25.34
CA LYS A 150 -7.04 2.13 26.21
C LYS A 150 -7.32 0.82 25.48
N PHE A 151 -6.26 0.03 25.28
CA PHE A 151 -6.38 -1.41 25.00
C PHE A 151 -6.97 -2.09 26.24
N CYS A 152 -8.08 -2.80 26.09
CA CYS A 152 -8.62 -3.71 27.11
C CYS A 152 -8.14 -5.13 26.82
N ILE A 153 -7.50 -5.75 27.81
CA ILE A 153 -7.25 -7.19 27.87
C ILE A 153 -8.10 -7.70 29.04
N THR A 154 -9.02 -8.62 28.78
CA THR A 154 -9.80 -9.31 29.83
C THR A 154 -9.08 -10.61 30.19
N TYR A 155 -8.88 -10.84 31.50
CA TYR A 155 -8.41 -12.11 32.06
C TYR A 155 -9.56 -13.12 32.16
#